data_AF-A0A1F8BGC4-F1
#
_entry.id   AF-A0A1F8BGC4-F1
#
_cell.length_a   1.000
_cell.length_b   1.000
_cell.length_c   1.000
_cell.angle_alpha   90.00
_cell.angle_beta   90.00
_cell.angle_gamma   90.00
#
_symmetry.space_group_name_H-M   'P 1'
#
loop_
_entity.id
_entity.type
_entity.pdbx_description
1 polymer ?
#
loop_
_entity_poly.entity_id
_entity_poly.type
_entity_poly.pdbx_seq_one_letter_code
_entity_poly.pdbx_strand_id
1 'polypeptide(L)'
;MFKRVLFFLIFLFLFSQSQKIAYAINDFSVTTFAEYKVEETGKTQVTNTITIKNSTSQLLAKSYTLNISGGKPKNIKAFEEGKKLSVFQLTDADSTKLRVDFEDTLPGIGKTRTFIITYEEDSLATKTGDVWEVFIPKLANPQSFTTYKVLLSTPKSFGEEAYIAPDAREVKEENDRKIFIFQKEDLTSGISVGFGKYQVFSFTLNYHLENTSNKKTQLEIAIPPDTSTQKMFYESIDPKPVNIYQDSDGNWITVFSFSPRQKKLVKVKGFVQIFSKPRKFIQPTSSTLLENTKSQDVWQTEDPGIYELAKTLKTPEEIYKYVTETLVYDFERVKPEAERYGAKKALANPRNAICTEFTDLFIALARANGIPAREINGYAYSENPKIQPLSFVSDVLHAWPEYWDASRATWIPVDPTWGSTSGVDYFNKLDLRHFAFVIHGKNAFTPYSAGSYKLGDDPQKDVFVSFGELPNKRTSSVTIQASFPKNFFLFSKNVKITISNPGPVAVYDLIPQIIFDDKVVSSNYIPQLPPFANFETSFKIPYGLLAKKAPTLVSINAYRSEIFIPTNKNQSIISQILTLAFLLIIIIIFTYIRLTHIRIFEILLKQKFKLSNVRFLKKNKG
;
A
#
# COMPACT_ATOMS: atom_id res chain seq x y z
N MET A 1 30.59 -60.53 -34.08
CA MET A 1 29.92 -59.22 -33.87
C MET A 1 29.93 -58.76 -32.40
N PHE A 2 29.64 -59.65 -31.44
CA PHE A 2 29.54 -59.31 -30.00
C PHE A 2 30.80 -58.66 -29.36
N LYS A 3 32.02 -59.11 -29.70
CA LYS A 3 33.26 -58.55 -29.13
C LYS A 3 33.58 -57.11 -29.59
N ARG A 4 33.12 -56.69 -30.77
CA ARG A 4 33.34 -55.32 -31.27
C ARG A 4 32.35 -54.32 -30.69
N VAL A 5 31.12 -54.77 -30.39
CA VAL A 5 30.08 -53.94 -29.73
C VAL A 5 30.43 -53.70 -28.26
N LEU A 6 30.98 -54.70 -27.56
CA LEU A 6 31.39 -54.56 -26.16
C LEU A 6 32.59 -53.59 -26.01
N PHE A 7 33.54 -53.61 -26.95
CA PHE A 7 34.67 -52.68 -26.94
C PHE A 7 34.25 -51.23 -27.23
N PHE A 8 33.24 -51.04 -28.09
CA PHE A 8 32.69 -49.73 -28.40
C PHE A 8 31.86 -49.16 -27.23
N LEU A 9 31.12 -50.00 -26.50
CA LEU A 9 30.38 -49.61 -25.30
C LEU A 9 31.29 -49.26 -24.12
N ILE A 10 32.40 -49.97 -23.94
CA ILE A 10 33.42 -49.63 -22.91
C ILE A 10 34.15 -48.33 -23.27
N PHE A 11 34.41 -48.08 -24.56
CA PHE A 11 35.02 -46.83 -25.01
C PHE A 11 34.08 -45.62 -24.85
N LEU A 12 32.78 -45.80 -25.07
CA LEU A 12 31.75 -44.77 -24.81
C LEU A 12 31.51 -44.54 -23.31
N PHE A 13 31.64 -45.56 -22.47
CA PHE A 13 31.53 -45.44 -21.01
C PHE A 13 32.76 -44.76 -20.37
N LEU A 14 33.94 -44.90 -20.99
CA LEU A 14 35.16 -44.20 -20.57
C LEU A 14 35.20 -42.73 -21.05
N PHE A 15 34.55 -42.41 -22.18
CA PHE A 15 34.44 -41.02 -22.64
C PHE A 15 33.30 -40.22 -21.99
N SER A 16 32.31 -40.87 -21.35
CA SER A 16 31.22 -40.18 -20.65
C SER A 16 31.56 -39.79 -19.19
N GLN A 17 32.70 -40.23 -18.66
CA GLN A 17 33.10 -40.05 -17.25
C GLN A 17 34.14 -38.94 -17.02
N SER A 18 34.54 -38.17 -18.03
CA SER A 18 35.53 -37.10 -17.83
C SER A 18 35.28 -35.85 -18.66
N GLN A 19 34.18 -35.17 -18.39
CA GLN A 19 34.21 -33.71 -18.39
C GLN A 19 33.85 -33.25 -16.99
N LYS A 20 34.84 -33.29 -16.09
CA LYS A 20 34.79 -32.40 -14.93
C LYS A 20 34.85 -30.99 -15.49
N ILE A 21 33.72 -30.31 -15.50
CA ILE A 21 33.67 -28.86 -15.59
C ILE A 21 34.43 -28.37 -14.35
N ALA A 22 35.71 -28.09 -14.53
CA ALA A 22 36.59 -27.63 -13.47
C ALA A 22 36.21 -26.18 -13.13
N TYR A 23 35.43 -26.02 -12.08
CA TYR A 23 35.29 -24.73 -11.42
C TYR A 23 36.65 -24.39 -10.79
N ALA A 24 37.28 -23.31 -11.27
CA ALA A 24 38.63 -22.83 -10.90
C ALA A 24 38.78 -22.33 -9.43
N ILE A 25 37.94 -22.80 -8.51
CA ILE A 25 37.85 -22.30 -7.13
C ILE A 25 39.02 -22.79 -6.25
N ASN A 26 39.73 -23.86 -6.64
CA ASN A 26 40.80 -24.43 -5.81
C ASN A 26 42.22 -23.95 -6.14
N ASP A 27 42.44 -23.24 -7.25
CA ASP A 27 43.80 -22.96 -7.75
C ASP A 27 44.34 -21.60 -7.32
N PHE A 28 43.45 -20.65 -6.99
CA PHE A 28 43.78 -19.30 -6.55
C PHE A 28 42.87 -18.86 -5.40
N SER A 29 43.40 -18.10 -4.46
CA SER A 29 42.61 -17.38 -3.45
C SER A 29 42.53 -15.91 -3.84
N VAL A 30 41.31 -15.36 -3.85
CA VAL A 30 41.04 -13.98 -4.29
C VAL A 30 40.47 -13.19 -3.12
N THR A 31 41.14 -12.10 -2.76
CA THR A 31 40.66 -11.12 -1.79
C THR A 31 40.33 -9.84 -2.50
N THR A 32 39.14 -9.29 -2.28
CA THR A 32 38.71 -8.04 -2.90
C THR A 32 38.18 -7.06 -1.87
N PHE A 33 38.66 -5.82 -1.97
CA PHE A 33 38.11 -4.66 -1.27
C PHE A 33 37.53 -3.70 -2.31
N ALA A 34 36.21 -3.55 -2.30
CA ALA A 34 35.46 -2.70 -3.23
C ALA A 34 34.97 -1.44 -2.51
N GLU A 35 35.48 -0.29 -2.91
CA GLU A 35 35.05 1.01 -2.41
C GLU A 35 34.12 1.67 -3.43
N TYR A 36 32.92 2.05 -2.98
CA TYR A 36 31.92 2.79 -3.73
C TYR A 36 31.79 4.18 -3.12
N LYS A 37 32.40 5.17 -3.75
CA LYS A 37 32.35 6.56 -3.30
C LYS A 37 31.32 7.32 -4.11
N VAL A 38 30.16 7.58 -3.50
CA VAL A 38 29.06 8.33 -4.11
C VAL A 38 29.29 9.83 -3.88
N GLU A 39 29.32 10.61 -4.95
CA GLU A 39 29.43 12.08 -4.87
C GLU A 39 28.04 12.73 -4.76
N GLU A 40 27.98 14.02 -4.42
CA GLU A 40 26.69 14.73 -4.24
C GLU A 40 25.81 14.76 -5.50
N THR A 41 26.42 14.58 -6.67
CA THR A 41 25.73 14.52 -7.96
C THR A 41 25.11 13.16 -8.26
N GLY A 42 25.35 12.13 -7.43
CA GLY A 42 24.99 10.73 -7.68
C GLY A 42 26.05 9.95 -8.46
N LYS A 43 27.02 10.65 -9.06
CA LYS A 43 28.15 10.00 -9.73
C LYS A 43 28.95 9.17 -8.71
N THR A 44 29.16 7.89 -9.02
CA THR A 44 29.83 6.95 -8.12
C THR A 44 31.19 6.57 -8.69
N GLN A 45 32.24 6.82 -7.92
CA GLN A 45 33.58 6.30 -8.21
C GLN A 45 33.75 4.94 -7.54
N VAL A 46 34.04 3.92 -8.33
CA VAL A 46 34.24 2.55 -7.82
C VAL A 46 35.71 2.17 -7.93
N THR A 47 36.28 1.73 -6.81
CA THR A 47 37.67 1.26 -6.70
C THR A 47 37.69 -0.16 -6.17
N ASN A 48 38.07 -1.12 -7.02
CA ASN A 48 38.25 -2.51 -6.63
C ASN A 48 39.75 -2.80 -6.44
N THR A 49 40.18 -3.00 -5.21
CA THR A 49 41.51 -3.51 -4.88
C THR A 49 41.45 -5.03 -4.79
N ILE A 50 42.13 -5.73 -5.68
CA ILE A 50 42.05 -7.18 -5.85
C ILE A 50 43.43 -7.78 -5.59
N THR A 51 43.50 -8.73 -4.67
CA THR A 51 44.69 -9.53 -4.38
C THR A 51 44.43 -10.97 -4.78
N ILE A 52 45.22 -11.48 -5.73
CA ILE A 52 45.22 -12.88 -6.16
C ILE A 52 46.42 -13.57 -5.52
N LYS A 53 46.19 -14.68 -4.81
CA LYS A 53 47.24 -15.51 -4.24
C LYS A 53 47.20 -16.90 -4.86
N ASN A 54 48.33 -17.34 -5.39
CA ASN A 54 48.45 -18.67 -5.99
C ASN A 54 48.37 -19.76 -4.93
N SER A 55 47.48 -20.73 -5.13
CA SER A 55 47.38 -21.91 -4.27
C SER A 55 48.16 -23.10 -4.83
N THR A 56 48.55 -23.06 -6.11
CA THR A 56 49.32 -24.12 -6.79
C THR A 56 50.62 -23.58 -7.39
N SER A 57 51.60 -24.46 -7.63
CA SER A 57 52.86 -24.12 -8.30
C SER A 57 52.79 -24.22 -9.83
N GLN A 58 51.73 -24.83 -10.36
CA GLN A 58 51.63 -25.21 -11.78
C GLN A 58 50.77 -24.24 -12.62
N LEU A 59 49.88 -23.48 -11.98
CA LEU A 59 48.96 -22.57 -12.67
C LEU A 59 49.34 -21.11 -12.43
N LEU A 60 49.35 -20.33 -13.50
CA LEU A 60 49.73 -18.92 -13.52
C LEU A 60 48.53 -18.09 -13.99
N ALA A 61 48.09 -17.13 -13.17
CA ALA A 61 47.05 -16.20 -13.56
C ALA A 61 47.60 -15.23 -14.63
N LYS A 62 47.18 -15.40 -15.89
CA LYS A 62 47.54 -14.50 -17.01
C LYS A 62 46.60 -13.32 -17.16
N SER A 63 45.40 -13.43 -16.60
CA SER A 63 44.37 -12.41 -16.72
C SER A 63 43.35 -12.56 -15.59
N TYR A 64 42.69 -11.47 -15.23
CA TYR A 64 41.56 -11.45 -14.31
C TYR A 64 40.35 -10.80 -14.96
N THR A 65 39.17 -11.41 -14.80
CA THR A 65 37.91 -10.86 -15.34
C THR A 65 36.99 -10.48 -14.20
N LEU A 66 36.70 -9.18 -14.08
CA LEU A 66 35.66 -8.65 -13.20
C LEU A 66 34.34 -8.60 -13.96
N ASN A 67 33.30 -9.26 -13.43
CA ASN A 67 31.96 -9.19 -13.98
C ASN A 67 31.15 -8.13 -13.20
N ILE A 68 30.70 -7.10 -13.91
CA ILE A 68 29.83 -6.04 -13.38
C ILE A 68 28.43 -6.29 -13.92
N SER A 69 27.49 -6.55 -13.02
CA SER A 69 26.07 -6.75 -13.34
C SER A 69 25.34 -5.41 -13.27
N GLY A 70 24.67 -5.00 -14.35
CA GLY A 70 24.01 -3.70 -14.41
C GLY A 70 24.97 -2.51 -14.56
N GLY A 71 24.51 -1.45 -15.22
CA GLY A 71 25.27 -0.22 -15.46
C GLY A 71 26.24 -0.28 -16.65
N LYS A 72 26.77 0.89 -17.01
CA LYS A 72 27.74 1.06 -18.11
C LYS A 72 28.98 1.77 -17.58
N PRO A 73 30.00 1.03 -17.08
CA PRO A 73 31.15 1.64 -16.45
C PRO A 73 31.91 2.53 -17.45
N LYS A 74 32.33 3.71 -16.98
CA LYS A 74 33.08 4.71 -17.74
C LYS A 74 34.46 4.92 -17.12
N ASN A 75 35.38 5.51 -17.88
CA ASN A 75 36.71 5.91 -17.39
C ASN A 75 37.49 4.78 -16.69
N ILE A 76 37.38 3.56 -17.23
CA ILE A 76 37.99 2.35 -16.68
C ILE A 76 39.51 2.45 -16.74
N LYS A 77 40.17 2.19 -15.61
CA LYS A 77 41.62 2.13 -15.49
C LYS A 77 42.00 0.96 -14.59
N ALA A 78 43.14 0.33 -14.86
CA ALA A 78 43.73 -0.64 -13.96
C ALA A 78 45.20 -0.33 -13.71
N PHE A 79 45.64 -0.54 -12.47
CA PHE A 79 47.01 -0.28 -12.04
C PHE A 79 47.55 -1.37 -11.12
N GLU A 80 48.84 -1.64 -11.23
CA GLU A 80 49.61 -2.51 -10.33
C GLU A 80 50.90 -1.79 -9.97
N GLU A 81 51.15 -1.55 -8.68
CA GLU A 81 52.32 -0.80 -8.18
C GLU A 81 52.57 0.54 -8.91
N GLY A 82 51.50 1.21 -9.33
CA GLY A 82 51.54 2.47 -10.10
C GLY A 82 51.73 2.32 -11.61
N LYS A 83 52.01 1.12 -12.12
CA LYS A 83 52.07 0.82 -13.57
C LYS A 83 50.66 0.56 -14.11
N LYS A 84 50.35 1.12 -15.27
CA LYS A 84 49.04 0.95 -15.93
C LYS A 84 48.96 -0.44 -16.58
N LEU A 85 47.88 -1.16 -16.32
CA LEU A 85 47.57 -2.45 -16.95
C LEU A 85 46.62 -2.29 -18.14
N SER A 86 46.67 -3.25 -19.07
CA SER A 86 45.74 -3.33 -20.19
C SER A 86 44.38 -3.86 -19.73
N VAL A 87 43.31 -3.14 -20.07
CA VAL A 87 41.93 -3.52 -19.72
C VAL A 87 41.09 -3.62 -20.99
N PHE A 88 40.45 -4.77 -21.16
CA PHE A 88 39.52 -5.06 -22.24
C PHE A 88 38.10 -5.11 -21.69
N GLN A 89 37.19 -4.36 -22.32
CA GLN A 89 35.78 -4.35 -21.96
C GLN A 89 34.99 -5.18 -22.95
N LEU A 90 34.19 -6.12 -22.43
CA LEU A 90 33.18 -6.83 -23.20
C LEU A 90 31.81 -6.54 -22.57
N THR A 91 30.96 -5.82 -23.31
CA THR A 91 29.62 -5.46 -22.84
C THR A 91 28.61 -6.38 -23.52
N ASP A 92 27.81 -7.07 -22.70
CA ASP A 92 26.64 -7.84 -23.14
C ASP A 92 25.35 -7.09 -22.75
N ALA A 93 24.17 -7.61 -23.10
CA ALA A 93 22.90 -6.91 -22.88
C ALA A 93 22.64 -6.49 -21.41
N ASP A 94 23.10 -7.30 -20.44
CA ASP A 94 22.83 -7.11 -19.00
C ASP A 94 24.09 -7.11 -18.10
N SER A 95 25.29 -7.26 -18.66
CA SER A 95 26.53 -7.28 -17.88
C SER A 95 27.73 -6.74 -18.64
N THR A 96 28.66 -6.13 -17.92
CA THR A 96 29.96 -5.68 -18.46
C THR A 96 31.08 -6.52 -17.84
N LYS A 97 31.89 -7.15 -18.68
CA LYS A 97 33.08 -7.90 -18.27
C LYS A 97 34.32 -7.05 -18.49
N LEU A 98 35.09 -6.80 -17.43
CA LEU A 98 36.37 -6.10 -17.49
C LEU A 98 37.50 -7.12 -17.33
N ARG A 99 38.20 -7.41 -18.41
CA ARG A 99 39.35 -8.30 -18.43
C ARG A 99 40.64 -7.50 -18.31
N VAL A 100 41.41 -7.75 -17.26
CA VAL A 100 42.75 -7.21 -17.03
C VAL A 100 43.77 -8.28 -17.39
N ASP A 101 44.69 -7.99 -18.30
CA ASP A 101 45.78 -8.91 -18.67
C ASP A 101 47.07 -8.52 -17.93
N PHE A 102 47.84 -9.54 -17.53
CA PHE A 102 49.13 -9.39 -16.86
C PHE A 102 50.25 -9.74 -17.84
N GLU A 103 51.23 -8.83 -18.00
CA GLU A 103 52.35 -9.00 -18.94
C GLU A 103 53.41 -9.99 -18.41
N ASP A 104 53.52 -10.10 -17.09
CA ASP A 104 54.45 -10.94 -16.37
C ASP A 104 53.73 -12.11 -15.68
N THR A 105 54.49 -13.16 -15.36
CA THR A 105 53.98 -14.31 -14.61
C THR A 105 54.58 -14.33 -13.21
N LEU A 106 53.74 -14.63 -12.20
CA LEU A 106 54.16 -14.81 -10.81
C LEU A 106 54.12 -16.29 -10.44
N PRO A 107 55.19 -17.07 -10.68
CA PRO A 107 55.25 -18.48 -10.30
C PRO A 107 55.52 -18.65 -8.80
N GLY A 108 54.87 -19.65 -8.20
CA GLY A 108 55.13 -20.10 -6.82
C GLY A 108 53.91 -20.08 -5.91
N ILE A 109 53.80 -21.11 -5.05
CA ILE A 109 52.73 -21.24 -4.05
C ILE A 109 52.84 -20.08 -3.06
N GLY A 110 51.71 -19.44 -2.77
CA GLY A 110 51.61 -18.35 -1.81
C GLY A 110 52.07 -16.99 -2.32
N LYS A 111 52.58 -16.88 -3.55
CA LYS A 111 52.85 -15.58 -4.19
C LYS A 111 51.55 -14.83 -4.42
N THR A 112 51.58 -13.53 -4.14
CA THR A 112 50.44 -12.63 -4.20
C THR A 112 50.67 -11.56 -5.24
N ARG A 113 49.65 -11.26 -6.03
CA ARG A 113 49.56 -10.09 -6.91
C ARG A 113 48.46 -9.18 -6.41
N THR A 114 48.71 -7.88 -6.29
CA THR A 114 47.68 -6.89 -5.95
C THR A 114 47.59 -5.82 -7.01
N PHE A 115 46.39 -5.61 -7.54
CA PHE A 115 46.11 -4.59 -8.55
C PHE A 115 44.78 -3.91 -8.25
N ILE A 116 44.58 -2.74 -8.84
CA ILE A 116 43.42 -1.88 -8.60
C ILE A 116 42.71 -1.69 -9.93
N ILE A 117 41.39 -1.88 -9.95
CA ILE A 117 40.51 -1.48 -11.06
C ILE A 117 39.65 -0.31 -10.59
N THR A 118 39.71 0.82 -11.29
CA THR A 118 38.87 1.99 -11.02
C THR A 118 37.96 2.30 -12.20
N TYR A 119 36.71 2.64 -11.94
CA TYR A 119 35.78 3.12 -12.96
C TYR A 119 34.74 4.05 -12.35
N GLU A 120 33.98 4.72 -13.21
CA GLU A 120 32.87 5.61 -12.83
C GLU A 120 31.55 5.00 -13.29
N GLU A 121 30.50 5.19 -12.48
CA GLU A 121 29.15 4.71 -12.75
C GLU A 121 28.13 5.78 -12.29
N ASP A 122 27.15 6.08 -13.13
CA ASP A 122 26.16 7.16 -12.90
C ASP A 122 24.75 6.68 -12.47
N SER A 123 24.44 5.40 -12.61
CA SER A 123 23.17 4.74 -12.27
C SER A 123 23.13 4.06 -10.88
N LEU A 124 24.27 3.92 -10.18
CA LEU A 124 24.30 3.31 -8.84
C LEU A 124 23.67 4.19 -7.76
N ALA A 125 23.57 5.51 -7.97
CA ALA A 125 22.90 6.41 -7.04
C ALA A 125 21.99 7.39 -7.78
N THR A 126 20.70 7.31 -7.49
CA THR A 126 19.70 8.19 -8.12
C THR A 126 18.99 9.05 -7.07
N LYS A 127 18.72 10.30 -7.46
CA LYS A 127 17.83 11.19 -6.72
C LYS A 127 16.44 11.12 -7.32
N THR A 128 15.48 10.73 -6.50
CA THR A 128 14.10 10.55 -6.87
C THR A 128 13.26 11.43 -5.96
N GLY A 129 12.78 12.58 -6.46
CA GLY A 129 12.13 13.58 -5.62
C GLY A 129 13.06 14.13 -4.53
N ASP A 130 12.69 13.93 -3.27
CA ASP A 130 13.45 14.38 -2.09
C ASP A 130 14.37 13.29 -1.50
N VAL A 131 14.37 12.11 -2.12
CA VAL A 131 15.05 10.91 -1.63
C VAL A 131 16.25 10.59 -2.51
N TRP A 132 17.34 10.17 -1.87
CA TRP A 132 18.47 9.56 -2.55
C TRP A 132 18.46 8.05 -2.34
N GLU A 133 18.65 7.28 -3.40
CA GLU A 133 18.77 5.83 -3.31
C GLU A 133 20.06 5.38 -3.95
N VAL A 134 20.80 4.54 -3.23
CA VAL A 134 22.03 3.92 -3.69
C VAL A 134 21.81 2.43 -3.79
N PHE A 135 22.12 1.85 -4.95
CA PHE A 135 21.98 0.44 -5.25
C PHE A 135 23.31 -0.12 -5.71
N ILE A 136 23.79 -1.17 -5.04
CA ILE A 136 24.94 -1.98 -5.45
C ILE A 136 24.43 -3.40 -5.76
N PRO A 137 24.54 -3.85 -7.01
CA PRO A 137 24.08 -5.18 -7.43
C PRO A 137 24.70 -6.31 -6.63
N LYS A 138 23.96 -7.42 -6.49
CA LYS A 138 24.46 -8.66 -5.89
C LYS A 138 25.66 -9.21 -6.67
N LEU A 139 26.62 -9.79 -5.96
CA LEU A 139 27.73 -10.53 -6.57
C LEU A 139 27.22 -11.76 -7.34
N ALA A 140 27.58 -11.86 -8.62
CA ALA A 140 27.19 -12.98 -9.48
C ALA A 140 27.80 -14.34 -9.04
N ASN A 141 29.01 -14.33 -8.48
CA ASN A 141 29.65 -15.55 -7.98
C ASN A 141 30.43 -15.29 -6.67
N PRO A 142 29.76 -15.25 -5.51
CA PRO A 142 30.43 -15.01 -4.23
C PRO A 142 31.47 -16.09 -3.88
N GLN A 143 31.31 -17.31 -4.41
CA GLN A 143 32.20 -18.44 -4.14
C GLN A 143 33.59 -18.28 -4.76
N SER A 144 33.76 -17.41 -5.76
CA SER A 144 35.10 -17.16 -6.34
C SER A 144 36.00 -16.30 -5.44
N PHE A 145 35.47 -15.71 -4.37
CA PHE A 145 36.22 -14.85 -3.45
C PHE A 145 36.48 -15.58 -2.14
N THR A 146 37.72 -15.56 -1.65
CA THR A 146 38.05 -15.98 -0.28
C THR A 146 37.52 -14.93 0.71
N THR A 147 37.81 -13.66 0.43
CA THR A 147 37.36 -12.52 1.24
C THR A 147 36.80 -11.45 0.30
N TYR A 148 35.64 -10.91 0.65
CA TYR A 148 35.03 -9.79 -0.08
C TYR A 148 34.55 -8.76 0.93
N LYS A 149 34.98 -7.51 0.78
CA LYS A 149 34.59 -6.40 1.65
C LYS A 149 34.14 -5.23 0.80
N VAL A 150 32.98 -4.67 1.13
CA VAL A 150 32.43 -3.48 0.47
C VAL A 150 32.46 -2.31 1.43
N LEU A 151 32.93 -1.17 0.95
CA LEU A 151 32.85 0.11 1.63
C LEU A 151 32.02 1.06 0.78
N LEU A 152 30.80 1.34 1.22
CA LEU A 152 29.93 2.33 0.59
C LEU A 152 30.08 3.66 1.34
N SER A 153 30.57 4.68 0.65
CA SER A 153 30.71 6.02 1.20
C SER A 153 29.72 6.96 0.54
N THR A 154 28.85 7.60 1.33
CA THR A 154 27.86 8.59 0.86
C THR A 154 28.03 9.94 1.54
N PRO A 155 27.66 11.06 0.89
CA PRO A 155 27.68 12.38 1.52
C PRO A 155 26.65 12.50 2.64
N LYS A 156 26.94 13.23 3.72
CA LYS A 156 25.93 13.53 4.76
C LYS A 156 24.79 14.41 4.25
N SER A 157 25.02 15.17 3.17
CA SER A 157 24.01 15.99 2.51
C SER A 157 22.82 15.19 1.94
N PHE A 158 22.95 13.86 1.80
CA PHE A 158 21.83 12.97 1.44
C PHE A 158 20.77 12.88 2.55
N GLY A 159 21.13 13.20 3.80
CA GLY A 159 20.19 13.30 4.92
C GLY A 159 20.15 12.06 5.82
N GLU A 160 18.99 11.87 6.46
CA GLU A 160 18.75 10.74 7.36
C GLU A 160 18.56 9.44 6.57
N GLU A 161 19.08 8.33 7.08
CA GLU A 161 18.91 7.02 6.49
C GLU A 161 17.45 6.57 6.68
N ALA A 162 16.75 6.35 5.56
CA ALA A 162 15.39 5.83 5.53
C ALA A 162 15.38 4.33 5.81
N TYR A 163 16.29 3.62 5.14
CA TYR A 163 16.45 2.18 5.19
C TYR A 163 17.84 1.76 4.65
N ILE A 164 18.26 0.56 5.04
CA ILE A 164 19.45 -0.12 4.53
C ILE A 164 19.17 -1.61 4.48
N ALA A 165 19.54 -2.28 3.39
CA ALA A 165 19.55 -3.74 3.32
C ALA A 165 20.68 -4.23 2.39
N PRO A 166 21.45 -5.27 2.75
CA PRO A 166 21.47 -5.90 4.09
C PRO A 166 21.95 -4.91 5.16
N ASP A 167 21.84 -5.27 6.44
CA ASP A 167 22.39 -4.45 7.53
C ASP A 167 23.91 -4.30 7.38
N ALA A 168 24.40 -3.07 7.55
CA ALA A 168 25.83 -2.83 7.57
C ALA A 168 26.43 -3.34 8.87
N ARG A 169 27.59 -4.00 8.77
CA ARG A 169 28.32 -4.49 9.95
C ARG A 169 28.87 -3.35 10.80
N GLU A 170 29.26 -2.27 10.15
CA GLU A 170 29.78 -1.08 10.80
C GLU A 170 29.37 0.16 9.99
N VAL A 171 28.96 1.21 10.69
CA VAL A 171 28.67 2.52 10.11
C VAL A 171 29.57 3.54 10.77
N LYS A 172 30.36 4.26 9.97
CA LYS A 172 31.26 5.33 10.43
C LYS A 172 30.83 6.67 9.86
N GLU A 173 31.18 7.72 10.58
CA GLU A 173 31.03 9.09 10.11
C GLU A 173 32.39 9.79 10.12
N GLU A 174 32.91 10.12 8.95
CA GLU A 174 34.22 10.76 8.79
C GLU A 174 34.14 11.79 7.66
N ASN A 175 34.77 12.96 7.85
CA ASN A 175 34.95 13.97 6.80
C ASN A 175 33.67 14.33 6.01
N ASP A 176 32.56 14.58 6.71
CA ASP A 176 31.23 14.89 6.14
C ASP A 176 30.61 13.77 5.28
N ARG A 177 31.03 12.52 5.52
CA ARG A 177 30.54 11.34 4.82
C ARG A 177 30.08 10.28 5.82
N LYS A 178 29.10 9.48 5.40
CA LYS A 178 28.70 8.23 6.06
C LYS A 178 29.35 7.08 5.31
N ILE A 179 29.92 6.14 6.05
CA ILE A 179 30.66 5.01 5.50
C ILE A 179 30.03 3.73 6.05
N PHE A 180 29.47 2.93 5.17
CA PHE A 180 28.85 1.64 5.45
C PHE A 180 29.80 0.52 5.06
N ILE A 181 30.05 -0.40 5.96
CA ILE A 181 31.00 -1.50 5.77
C ILE A 181 30.26 -2.83 5.79
N PHE A 182 30.47 -3.63 4.75
CA PHE A 182 29.90 -4.97 4.58
C PHE A 182 31.00 -5.99 4.33
N GLN A 183 30.77 -7.22 4.80
CA GLN A 183 31.60 -8.38 4.52
C GLN A 183 30.85 -9.40 3.67
N LYS A 184 31.58 -10.39 3.15
CA LYS A 184 31.06 -11.43 2.25
C LYS A 184 29.85 -12.15 2.85
N GLU A 185 29.88 -12.41 4.16
CA GLU A 185 28.83 -13.13 4.88
C GLU A 185 27.54 -12.31 4.99
N ASP A 186 27.66 -10.98 4.95
CA ASP A 186 26.54 -10.05 5.07
C ASP A 186 25.80 -9.90 3.71
N LEU A 187 26.47 -10.21 2.59
CA LEU A 187 26.00 -9.92 1.21
C LEU A 187 25.23 -11.09 0.58
N THR A 188 24.12 -11.47 1.20
CA THR A 188 23.18 -12.47 0.65
C THR A 188 22.37 -11.92 -0.55
N SER A 189 22.15 -10.60 -0.59
CA SER A 189 21.51 -9.82 -1.64
C SER A 189 22.41 -8.69 -2.15
N GLY A 190 21.94 -7.90 -3.12
CA GLY A 190 22.54 -6.58 -3.39
C GLY A 190 22.38 -5.62 -2.20
N ILE A 191 23.21 -4.57 -2.16
CA ILE A 191 23.10 -3.51 -1.16
C ILE A 191 22.16 -2.43 -1.70
N SER A 192 21.22 -1.98 -0.88
CA SER A 192 20.32 -0.88 -1.20
C SER A 192 20.14 0.00 0.03
N VAL A 193 20.46 1.29 -0.14
CA VAL A 193 20.39 2.30 0.93
C VAL A 193 19.55 3.47 0.43
N GLY A 194 18.54 3.84 1.21
CA GLY A 194 17.70 5.01 0.95
C GLY A 194 17.95 6.10 1.97
N PHE A 195 18.01 7.35 1.53
CA PHE A 195 18.16 8.54 2.37
C PHE A 195 17.00 9.51 2.13
N GLY A 196 16.40 9.99 3.22
CA GLY A 196 15.23 10.86 3.21
C GLY A 196 14.18 10.40 4.23
N LYS A 197 13.44 11.35 4.81
CA LYS A 197 12.43 11.02 5.84
C LYS A 197 11.19 10.35 5.26
N TYR A 198 10.82 10.75 4.04
CA TYR A 198 9.64 10.30 3.33
C TYR A 198 9.74 10.75 1.87
N GLN A 199 8.98 10.12 0.98
CA GLN A 199 8.76 10.58 -0.38
C GLN A 199 7.36 11.15 -0.52
N VAL A 200 7.21 12.22 -1.31
CA VAL A 200 5.90 12.77 -1.66
C VAL A 200 5.59 12.54 -3.13
N PHE A 201 4.38 12.07 -3.38
CA PHE A 201 3.79 12.01 -4.71
C PHE A 201 2.55 12.91 -4.78
N SER A 202 2.40 13.64 -5.87
CA SER A 202 1.13 14.25 -6.27
C SER A 202 0.39 13.32 -7.22
N PHE A 203 -0.93 13.24 -7.09
CA PHE A 203 -1.73 12.36 -7.94
C PHE A 203 -3.03 12.99 -8.44
N THR A 204 -3.49 12.50 -9.58
CA THR A 204 -4.84 12.67 -10.10
C THR A 204 -5.36 11.31 -10.54
N LEU A 205 -6.49 10.89 -9.98
CA LEU A 205 -7.14 9.62 -10.30
C LEU A 205 -8.52 9.92 -10.90
N ASN A 206 -8.78 9.39 -12.07
CA ASN A 206 -10.04 9.51 -12.79
C ASN A 206 -10.83 8.20 -12.68
N TYR A 207 -12.13 8.30 -12.38
CA TYR A 207 -13.03 7.15 -12.28
C TYR A 207 -14.25 7.41 -13.16
N HIS A 208 -14.43 6.59 -14.20
CA HIS A 208 -15.58 6.68 -15.08
C HIS A 208 -16.68 5.77 -14.56
N LEU A 209 -17.75 6.38 -14.03
CA LEU A 209 -18.84 5.66 -13.37
C LEU A 209 -20.14 5.81 -14.14
N GLU A 210 -20.89 4.72 -14.25
CA GLU A 210 -22.21 4.70 -14.87
C GLU A 210 -23.23 3.97 -13.99
N ASN A 211 -24.39 4.59 -13.80
CA ASN A 211 -25.56 3.89 -13.31
C ASN A 211 -26.30 3.21 -14.47
N THR A 212 -26.10 1.91 -14.63
CA THR A 212 -26.75 1.12 -15.69
C THR A 212 -28.24 0.87 -15.43
N SER A 213 -28.74 1.18 -14.23
CA SER A 213 -30.13 0.93 -13.85
C SER A 213 -31.09 2.08 -14.22
N ASN A 214 -32.39 1.77 -14.24
CA ASN A 214 -33.47 2.75 -14.44
C ASN A 214 -33.90 3.43 -13.13
N LYS A 215 -33.21 3.20 -12.01
CA LYS A 215 -33.53 3.79 -10.70
C LYS A 215 -32.35 4.62 -10.21
N LYS A 216 -32.62 5.53 -9.27
CA LYS A 216 -31.56 6.24 -8.54
C LYS A 216 -30.77 5.21 -7.72
N THR A 217 -29.45 5.21 -7.85
CA THR A 217 -28.58 4.29 -7.12
C THR A 217 -27.44 5.03 -6.40
N GLN A 218 -26.80 4.35 -5.47
CA GLN A 218 -25.52 4.74 -4.92
C GLN A 218 -24.44 3.85 -5.53
N LEU A 219 -23.34 4.47 -5.94
CA LEU A 219 -22.14 3.78 -6.40
C LEU A 219 -21.00 4.13 -5.45
N GLU A 220 -20.14 3.15 -5.21
CA GLU A 220 -19.02 3.24 -4.29
C GLU A 220 -17.72 3.01 -5.05
N ILE A 221 -16.70 3.80 -4.69
CA ILE A 221 -15.33 3.61 -5.17
C ILE A 221 -14.38 3.66 -3.99
N ALA A 222 -13.27 2.94 -4.07
CA ALA A 222 -12.18 3.13 -3.14
C ALA A 222 -11.25 4.25 -3.63
N ILE A 223 -10.86 5.11 -2.69
CA ILE A 223 -9.79 6.10 -2.87
C ILE A 223 -8.61 5.73 -1.96
N PRO A 224 -7.37 6.13 -2.31
CA PRO A 224 -6.19 5.73 -1.54
C PRO A 224 -6.28 6.08 -0.04
N PRO A 225 -6.23 5.10 0.88
CA PRO A 225 -6.37 5.38 2.31
C PRO A 225 -5.03 5.77 2.97
N ASP A 226 -5.10 6.32 4.18
CA ASP A 226 -3.93 6.30 5.08
C ASP A 226 -3.59 4.85 5.48
N THR A 227 -2.29 4.57 5.63
CA THR A 227 -1.77 3.31 6.18
C THR A 227 -0.67 3.62 7.20
N SER A 228 -0.06 2.58 7.79
CA SER A 228 1.13 2.76 8.63
C SER A 228 2.30 3.37 7.84
N THR A 229 2.39 3.09 6.54
CA THR A 229 3.47 3.53 5.64
C THR A 229 3.10 4.67 4.71
N GLN A 230 1.84 5.12 4.67
CA GLN A 230 1.47 6.30 3.88
C GLN A 230 0.45 7.22 4.56
N LYS A 231 0.52 8.52 4.23
CA LYS A 231 -0.42 9.55 4.71
C LYS A 231 -0.94 10.39 3.56
N MET A 232 -2.25 10.57 3.52
CA MET A 232 -2.99 11.19 2.43
C MET A 232 -3.35 12.63 2.73
N PHE A 233 -3.31 13.46 1.69
CA PHE A 233 -3.75 14.85 1.71
C PHE A 233 -4.59 15.12 0.46
N TYR A 234 -5.90 15.20 0.63
CA TYR A 234 -6.83 15.42 -0.48
C TYR A 234 -6.99 16.90 -0.78
N GLU A 235 -6.73 17.28 -2.02
CA GLU A 235 -6.99 18.63 -2.50
C GLU A 235 -8.45 18.78 -2.90
N SER A 236 -8.97 17.83 -3.69
CA SER A 236 -10.35 17.86 -4.18
C SER A 236 -10.86 16.48 -4.59
N ILE A 237 -12.17 16.30 -4.45
CA ILE A 237 -12.94 15.17 -5.00
C ILE A 237 -14.12 15.80 -5.73
N ASP A 238 -14.13 15.70 -7.05
CA ASP A 238 -15.16 16.29 -7.91
C ASP A 238 -15.84 15.20 -8.76
N PRO A 239 -17.18 15.08 -8.76
CA PRO A 239 -18.14 15.82 -7.94
C PRO A 239 -17.98 15.55 -6.44
N LYS A 240 -18.55 16.42 -5.61
CA LYS A 240 -18.52 16.24 -4.14
C LYS A 240 -19.21 14.92 -3.74
N PRO A 241 -18.58 14.08 -2.90
CA PRO A 241 -19.17 12.84 -2.44
C PRO A 241 -20.32 13.08 -1.46
N VAL A 242 -21.20 12.08 -1.34
CA VAL A 242 -22.26 12.04 -0.32
C VAL A 242 -21.63 11.77 1.05
N ASN A 243 -20.73 10.78 1.10
CA ASN A 243 -19.98 10.43 2.29
C ASN A 243 -18.70 9.68 1.94
N ILE A 244 -17.77 9.64 2.87
CA ILE A 244 -16.60 8.74 2.85
C ILE A 244 -16.59 7.96 4.17
N TYR A 245 -16.39 6.65 4.10
CA TYR A 245 -16.27 5.80 5.28
C TYR A 245 -15.11 4.80 5.11
N GLN A 246 -14.73 4.14 6.21
CA GLN A 246 -13.70 3.10 6.17
C GLN A 246 -14.33 1.72 6.19
N ASP A 247 -13.88 0.82 5.33
CA ASP A 247 -14.28 -0.59 5.38
C ASP A 247 -13.46 -1.41 6.40
N SER A 248 -13.69 -2.73 6.44
CA SER A 248 -13.00 -3.61 7.40
C SER A 248 -11.51 -3.82 7.11
N ASP A 249 -11.07 -3.63 5.86
CA ASP A 249 -9.68 -3.80 5.43
C ASP A 249 -8.87 -2.51 5.57
N GLY A 250 -9.57 -1.39 5.71
CA GLY A 250 -9.00 -0.07 5.95
C GLY A 250 -9.14 0.88 4.76
N ASN A 251 -9.79 0.46 3.67
CA ASN A 251 -10.01 1.28 2.49
C ASN A 251 -10.94 2.45 2.80
N TRP A 252 -10.71 3.59 2.14
CA TRP A 252 -11.62 4.73 2.19
C TRP A 252 -12.63 4.62 1.04
N ILE A 253 -13.86 4.26 1.38
CA ILE A 253 -14.94 4.05 0.43
C ILE A 253 -15.74 5.34 0.28
N THR A 254 -15.80 5.83 -0.95
CA THR A 254 -16.45 7.09 -1.32
C THR A 254 -17.78 6.81 -1.98
N VAL A 255 -18.85 7.38 -1.42
CA VAL A 255 -20.22 7.15 -1.85
C VAL A 255 -20.71 8.29 -2.73
N PHE A 256 -21.24 7.95 -3.90
CA PHE A 256 -21.83 8.90 -4.84
C PHE A 256 -23.28 8.53 -5.16
N SER A 257 -24.13 9.54 -5.34
CA SER A 257 -25.50 9.32 -5.78
C SER A 257 -25.66 9.60 -7.28
N PHE A 258 -26.31 8.67 -7.98
CA PHE A 258 -26.53 8.74 -9.43
C PHE A 258 -28.01 8.70 -9.76
N SER A 259 -28.45 9.60 -10.63
CA SER A 259 -29.75 9.50 -11.30
C SER A 259 -29.78 8.28 -12.23
N PRO A 260 -30.98 7.78 -12.63
CA PRO A 260 -31.10 6.72 -13.63
C PRO A 260 -30.27 7.01 -14.88
N ARG A 261 -29.53 6.01 -15.40
CA ARG A 261 -28.72 6.10 -16.64
C ARG A 261 -27.66 7.21 -16.65
N GLN A 262 -27.33 7.77 -15.49
CA GLN A 262 -26.35 8.85 -15.41
C GLN A 262 -24.92 8.31 -15.48
N LYS A 263 -24.09 8.97 -16.29
CA LYS A 263 -22.63 8.81 -16.31
C LYS A 263 -21.98 9.99 -15.59
N LYS A 264 -20.92 9.75 -14.83
CA LYS A 264 -20.09 10.78 -14.20
C LYS A 264 -18.63 10.38 -14.25
N LEU A 265 -17.78 11.36 -14.52
CA LEU A 265 -16.36 11.27 -14.23
C LEU A 265 -16.14 11.79 -12.81
N VAL A 266 -15.57 10.96 -11.94
CA VAL A 266 -15.07 11.40 -10.63
C VAL A 266 -13.57 11.64 -10.76
N LYS A 267 -13.12 12.84 -10.40
CA LYS A 267 -11.72 13.24 -10.39
C LYS A 267 -11.27 13.47 -8.95
N VAL A 268 -10.28 12.69 -8.53
CA VAL A 268 -9.71 12.73 -7.19
C VAL A 268 -8.29 13.27 -7.29
N LYS A 269 -7.99 14.35 -6.57
CA LYS A 269 -6.67 14.98 -6.56
C LYS A 269 -6.13 15.09 -5.15
N GLY A 270 -4.83 14.87 -5.02
CA GLY A 270 -4.17 15.03 -3.73
C GLY A 270 -2.69 14.72 -3.78
N PHE A 271 -2.15 14.54 -2.58
CA PHE A 271 -0.76 14.22 -2.33
C PHE A 271 -0.71 13.05 -1.35
N VAL A 272 0.30 12.20 -1.49
CA VAL A 272 0.61 11.13 -0.55
C VAL A 272 2.03 11.31 -0.05
N GLN A 273 2.22 11.11 1.24
CA GLN A 273 3.51 11.04 1.90
C GLN A 273 3.78 9.58 2.27
N ILE A 274 4.84 8.99 1.72
CA ILE A 274 5.22 7.59 1.90
C ILE A 274 6.43 7.50 2.83
N PHE A 275 6.41 6.52 3.73
CA PHE A 275 7.42 6.29 4.76
C PHE A 275 8.02 4.89 4.61
N SER A 276 9.34 4.78 4.80
CA SER A 276 10.06 3.52 4.69
C SER A 276 9.80 2.56 5.85
N LYS A 277 9.37 3.11 6.99
CA LYS A 277 9.09 2.37 8.22
C LYS A 277 7.62 2.57 8.64
N PRO A 278 6.93 1.50 9.06
CA PRO A 278 5.58 1.61 9.60
C PRO A 278 5.51 2.57 10.78
N ARG A 279 4.59 3.53 10.72
CA ARG A 279 4.26 4.43 11.83
C ARG A 279 3.13 3.80 12.65
N LYS A 280 2.98 4.24 13.90
CA LYS A 280 1.82 3.88 14.72
C LYS A 280 0.53 4.25 13.98
N PHE A 281 -0.33 3.27 13.79
CA PHE A 281 -1.59 3.41 13.06
C PHE A 281 -2.70 2.62 13.73
N ILE A 282 -3.94 2.81 13.25
CA ILE A 282 -5.11 2.09 13.77
C ILE A 282 -4.91 0.59 13.57
N GLN A 283 -5.13 -0.17 14.65
CA GLN A 283 -5.03 -1.62 14.61
C GLN A 283 -6.34 -2.23 14.06
N PRO A 284 -6.24 -3.26 13.21
CA PRO A 284 -7.41 -4.00 12.75
C PRO A 284 -8.08 -4.73 13.92
N THR A 285 -9.38 -5.00 13.77
CA THR A 285 -10.12 -5.81 14.73
C THR A 285 -9.67 -7.28 14.66
N SER A 286 -9.84 -8.04 15.75
CA SER A 286 -9.58 -9.48 15.73
C SER A 286 -10.42 -10.23 14.68
N SER A 287 -11.65 -9.78 14.42
CA SER A 287 -12.47 -10.30 13.33
C SER A 287 -11.86 -10.04 11.96
N THR A 288 -11.32 -8.85 11.70
CA THR A 288 -10.61 -8.52 10.45
C THR A 288 -9.40 -9.44 10.27
N LEU A 289 -8.60 -9.62 11.32
CA LEU A 289 -7.43 -10.50 11.27
C LEU A 289 -7.81 -11.95 10.96
N LEU A 290 -8.90 -12.46 11.53
CA LEU A 290 -9.40 -13.80 11.25
C LEU A 290 -9.96 -13.94 9.83
N GLU A 291 -10.63 -12.93 9.28
CA GLU A 291 -11.04 -12.94 7.87
C GLU A 291 -9.79 -13.01 6.95
N ASN A 292 -8.71 -12.33 7.33
CA ASN A 292 -7.44 -12.33 6.60
C ASN A 292 -6.61 -13.61 6.75
N THR A 293 -7.16 -14.69 7.33
CA THR A 293 -6.56 -16.04 7.29
C THR A 293 -7.39 -17.02 6.46
N LYS A 294 -8.55 -16.61 5.91
CA LYS A 294 -9.44 -17.53 5.20
C LYS A 294 -9.03 -17.73 3.74
N SER A 295 -9.37 -18.91 3.22
CA SER A 295 -9.26 -19.28 1.80
C SER A 295 -10.15 -18.40 0.92
N GLN A 296 -9.72 -18.14 -0.30
CA GLN A 296 -10.50 -17.51 -1.37
C GLN A 296 -10.17 -18.11 -2.74
N ASP A 297 -10.91 -17.70 -3.77
CA ASP A 297 -10.77 -18.20 -5.15
C ASP A 297 -9.35 -18.12 -5.71
N VAL A 298 -8.53 -17.16 -5.26
CA VAL A 298 -7.11 -16.98 -5.66
C VAL A 298 -6.11 -17.27 -4.54
N TRP A 299 -6.56 -17.34 -3.29
CA TRP A 299 -5.75 -17.65 -2.12
C TRP A 299 -6.18 -19.01 -1.56
N GLN A 300 -5.92 -20.08 -2.32
CA GLN A 300 -6.48 -21.40 -2.04
C GLN A 300 -5.74 -22.12 -0.89
N THR A 301 -5.94 -21.66 0.35
CA THR A 301 -5.23 -22.17 1.54
C THR A 301 -5.50 -23.65 1.84
N GLU A 302 -6.64 -24.16 1.37
CA GLU A 302 -7.07 -25.55 1.54
C GLU A 302 -6.59 -26.48 0.42
N ASP A 303 -5.92 -25.95 -0.60
CA ASP A 303 -5.32 -26.80 -1.64
C ASP A 303 -4.22 -27.67 -1.03
N PRO A 304 -4.19 -29.00 -1.30
CA PRO A 304 -3.21 -29.89 -0.68
C PRO A 304 -1.75 -29.48 -0.92
N GLY A 305 -1.42 -28.94 -2.10
CA GLY A 305 -0.06 -28.49 -2.40
C GLY A 305 0.35 -27.27 -1.58
N ILE A 306 -0.55 -26.30 -1.45
CA ILE A 306 -0.35 -25.10 -0.62
C ILE A 306 -0.26 -25.49 0.86
N TYR A 307 -1.16 -26.36 1.33
CA TYR A 307 -1.20 -26.77 2.73
C TYR A 307 0.05 -27.53 3.17
N GLU A 308 0.57 -28.46 2.35
CA GLU A 308 1.80 -29.19 2.68
C GLU A 308 3.05 -28.28 2.64
N LEU A 309 3.11 -27.32 1.72
CA LEU A 309 4.19 -26.32 1.70
C LEU A 309 4.10 -25.37 2.90
N ALA A 310 2.90 -24.97 3.32
CA ALA A 310 2.73 -24.10 4.47
C ALA A 310 3.28 -24.76 5.76
N LYS A 311 3.10 -26.07 5.94
CA LYS A 311 3.67 -26.79 7.10
C LYS A 311 5.19 -26.71 7.19
N THR A 312 5.89 -26.60 6.06
CA THR A 312 7.36 -26.50 6.02
C THR A 312 7.83 -25.06 6.12
N LEU A 313 7.13 -24.13 5.45
CA LEU A 313 7.43 -22.69 5.42
C LEU A 313 6.63 -21.95 6.49
N LYS A 314 7.10 -21.94 7.74
CA LYS A 314 6.31 -21.49 8.90
C LYS A 314 6.35 -19.99 9.11
N THR A 315 7.39 -19.32 8.64
CA THR A 315 7.58 -17.88 8.84
C THR A 315 7.33 -17.09 7.56
N PRO A 316 6.93 -15.80 7.65
CA PRO A 316 6.83 -14.94 6.48
C PRO A 316 8.13 -14.86 5.66
N GLU A 317 9.29 -14.95 6.32
CA GLU A 317 10.60 -14.89 5.66
C GLU A 317 10.87 -16.15 4.82
N GLU A 318 10.59 -17.33 5.38
CA GLU A 318 10.71 -18.60 4.64
C GLU A 318 9.76 -18.65 3.45
N ILE A 319 8.52 -18.17 3.62
CA ILE A 319 7.53 -18.05 2.55
C ILE A 319 8.04 -17.08 1.47
N TYR A 320 8.48 -15.89 1.86
CA TYR A 320 9.03 -14.89 0.96
C TYR A 320 10.16 -15.47 0.11
N LYS A 321 11.16 -16.06 0.77
CA LYS A 321 12.31 -16.67 0.11
C LYS A 321 11.88 -17.74 -0.89
N TYR A 322 11.00 -18.66 -0.47
CA TYR A 322 10.46 -19.69 -1.35
C TYR A 322 9.79 -19.10 -2.60
N VAL A 323 8.93 -18.10 -2.43
CA VAL A 323 8.24 -17.44 -3.55
C VAL A 323 9.26 -16.79 -4.50
N THR A 324 10.24 -16.04 -3.97
CA THR A 324 11.26 -15.37 -4.79
C THR A 324 12.18 -16.31 -5.55
N GLU A 325 12.48 -17.49 -4.99
CA GLU A 325 13.36 -18.50 -5.59
C GLU A 325 12.61 -19.45 -6.55
N THR A 326 11.29 -19.60 -6.38
CA THR A 326 10.47 -20.54 -7.14
C THR A 326 9.85 -19.90 -8.37
N LEU A 327 9.25 -18.71 -8.22
CA LEU A 327 8.54 -18.05 -9.31
C LEU A 327 9.50 -17.26 -10.22
N VAL A 328 9.22 -17.25 -11.51
CA VAL A 328 9.92 -16.46 -12.52
C VAL A 328 8.92 -15.51 -13.16
N TYR A 329 9.28 -14.22 -13.20
CA TYR A 329 8.42 -13.17 -13.71
C TYR A 329 8.28 -13.24 -15.24
N ASP A 330 7.04 -13.25 -15.73
CA ASP A 330 6.72 -13.25 -17.16
C ASP A 330 6.31 -11.84 -17.63
N PHE A 331 7.27 -11.13 -18.23
CA PHE A 331 7.06 -9.77 -18.75
C PHE A 331 6.06 -9.72 -19.91
N GLU A 332 5.91 -10.81 -20.68
CA GLU A 332 5.03 -10.84 -21.86
C GLU A 332 3.55 -10.98 -21.50
N ARG A 333 3.27 -11.43 -20.27
CA ARG A 333 1.91 -11.58 -19.75
C ARG A 333 1.36 -10.29 -19.14
N VAL A 334 2.20 -9.28 -18.90
CA VAL A 334 1.78 -8.00 -18.30
C VAL A 334 0.96 -7.18 -19.31
N LYS A 335 -0.37 -7.38 -19.29
CA LYS A 335 -1.34 -6.75 -20.19
C LYS A 335 -2.61 -6.39 -19.40
N PRO A 336 -3.39 -5.36 -19.81
CA PRO A 336 -4.57 -4.92 -19.06
C PRO A 336 -5.61 -6.03 -18.80
N GLU A 337 -5.73 -7.02 -19.69
CA GLU A 337 -6.69 -8.12 -19.60
C GLU A 337 -6.08 -9.44 -19.11
N ALA A 338 -4.91 -9.41 -18.46
CA ALA A 338 -4.28 -10.62 -17.94
C ALA A 338 -5.17 -11.32 -16.89
N GLU A 339 -5.53 -12.59 -17.15
CA GLU A 339 -6.27 -13.42 -16.19
C GLU A 339 -5.41 -13.63 -14.93
N ARG A 340 -5.91 -13.31 -13.73
CA ARG A 340 -5.24 -13.65 -12.46
C ARG A 340 -5.33 -15.15 -12.19
N TYR A 341 -4.18 -15.80 -12.02
CA TYR A 341 -4.10 -17.25 -11.87
C TYR A 341 -4.28 -17.73 -10.42
N GLY A 342 -3.94 -16.90 -9.43
CA GLY A 342 -3.95 -17.28 -8.03
C GLY A 342 -2.83 -18.25 -7.63
N ALA A 343 -2.76 -18.57 -6.35
CA ALA A 343 -1.65 -19.31 -5.74
C ALA A 343 -1.46 -20.72 -6.31
N LYS A 344 -2.55 -21.49 -6.44
CA LYS A 344 -2.51 -22.86 -6.94
C LYS A 344 -1.93 -22.97 -8.35
N LYS A 345 -2.43 -22.15 -9.29
CA LYS A 345 -1.95 -22.16 -10.68
C LYS A 345 -0.53 -21.60 -10.78
N ALA A 346 -0.18 -20.61 -9.96
CA ALA A 346 1.18 -20.07 -9.87
C ALA A 346 2.19 -21.16 -9.44
N LEU A 347 1.84 -21.94 -8.41
CA LEU A 347 2.67 -23.06 -7.95
C LEU A 347 2.84 -24.14 -9.02
N ALA A 348 1.77 -24.45 -9.77
CA ALA A 348 1.82 -25.42 -10.86
C ALA A 348 2.61 -24.92 -12.09
N ASN A 349 2.66 -23.60 -12.31
CA ASN A 349 3.28 -22.97 -13.48
C ASN A 349 4.23 -21.83 -13.06
N PRO A 350 5.34 -22.14 -12.37
CA PRO A 350 6.18 -21.14 -11.73
C PRO A 350 6.82 -20.14 -12.69
N ARG A 351 6.91 -20.45 -13.99
CA ARG A 351 7.50 -19.58 -15.01
C ARG A 351 6.54 -18.59 -15.66
N ASN A 352 5.27 -18.60 -15.28
CA ASN A 352 4.23 -17.79 -15.90
C ASN A 352 3.51 -16.93 -14.84
N ALA A 353 4.30 -16.24 -14.01
CA ALA A 353 3.81 -15.43 -12.89
C ALA A 353 4.04 -13.93 -13.15
N ILE A 354 3.04 -13.11 -12.81
CA ILE A 354 3.19 -11.65 -12.69
C ILE A 354 2.98 -11.24 -11.23
N CYS A 355 3.03 -9.94 -10.91
CA CYS A 355 2.99 -9.43 -9.54
C CYS A 355 1.82 -9.96 -8.70
N THR A 356 0.66 -10.20 -9.33
CA THR A 356 -0.49 -10.81 -8.66
C THR A 356 -0.23 -12.24 -8.21
N GLU A 357 0.41 -13.09 -9.01
CA GLU A 357 0.71 -14.48 -8.61
C GLU A 357 1.80 -14.59 -7.54
N PHE A 358 2.81 -13.71 -7.60
CA PHE A 358 3.80 -13.59 -6.52
C PHE A 358 3.11 -13.22 -5.20
N THR A 359 2.20 -12.25 -5.25
CA THR A 359 1.41 -11.82 -4.09
C THR A 359 0.45 -12.91 -3.61
N ASP A 360 -0.25 -13.58 -4.52
CA ASP A 360 -1.25 -14.61 -4.20
C ASP A 360 -0.62 -15.84 -3.57
N LEU A 361 0.52 -16.31 -4.09
CA LEU A 361 1.23 -17.46 -3.52
C LEU A 361 1.74 -17.15 -2.12
N PHE A 362 2.31 -15.95 -1.91
CA PHE A 362 2.72 -15.50 -0.58
C PHE A 362 1.54 -15.48 0.40
N ILE A 363 0.42 -14.85 0.02
CA ILE A 363 -0.78 -14.75 0.87
C ILE A 363 -1.35 -16.13 1.18
N ALA A 364 -1.49 -17.01 0.19
CA ALA A 364 -2.04 -18.34 0.41
C ALA A 364 -1.20 -19.17 1.40
N LEU A 365 0.13 -19.13 1.27
CA LEU A 365 1.04 -19.82 2.19
C LEU A 365 1.02 -19.20 3.61
N ALA A 366 0.97 -17.86 3.70
CA ALA A 366 0.87 -17.17 5.00
C ALA A 366 -0.46 -17.50 5.70
N ARG A 367 -1.58 -17.40 4.99
CA ARG A 367 -2.91 -17.69 5.51
C ARG A 367 -3.08 -19.16 5.90
N ALA A 368 -2.51 -20.09 5.13
CA ALA A 368 -2.49 -21.51 5.47
C ALA A 368 -1.72 -21.80 6.78
N ASN A 369 -0.76 -20.94 7.15
CA ASN A 369 -0.08 -20.95 8.45
C ASN A 369 -0.81 -20.17 9.56
N GLY A 370 -2.01 -19.65 9.29
CA GLY A 370 -2.75 -18.82 10.24
C GLY A 370 -2.16 -17.42 10.41
N ILE A 371 -1.24 -16.99 9.54
CA ILE A 371 -0.70 -15.63 9.53
C ILE A 371 -1.66 -14.76 8.70
N PRO A 372 -2.29 -13.73 9.30
CA PRO A 372 -3.15 -12.83 8.53
C PRO A 372 -2.33 -12.14 7.44
N ALA A 373 -2.79 -12.25 6.19
CA ALA A 373 -2.11 -11.66 5.04
C ALA A 373 -3.13 -11.09 4.05
N ARG A 374 -2.76 -10.03 3.33
CA ARG A 374 -3.65 -9.29 2.41
C ARG A 374 -2.86 -8.74 1.23
N GLU A 375 -3.55 -8.48 0.12
CA GLU A 375 -2.95 -7.84 -1.05
C GLU A 375 -3.11 -6.33 -0.93
N ILE A 376 -2.07 -5.62 -1.33
CA ILE A 376 -2.10 -4.19 -1.62
C ILE A 376 -1.96 -4.00 -3.11
N ASN A 377 -2.83 -3.19 -3.69
CA ASN A 377 -2.82 -2.86 -5.10
C ASN A 377 -2.63 -1.35 -5.26
N GLY A 378 -1.70 -0.94 -6.11
CA GLY A 378 -1.38 0.48 -6.25
C GLY A 378 -0.30 0.79 -7.27
N TYR A 379 0.32 1.96 -7.10
CA TYR A 379 1.37 2.45 -7.98
C TYR A 379 2.74 2.21 -7.35
N ALA A 380 3.70 1.72 -8.14
CA ALA A 380 5.08 1.56 -7.69
C ALA A 380 6.03 2.24 -8.69
N TYR A 381 6.89 3.14 -8.23
CA TYR A 381 7.83 3.82 -9.11
C TYR A 381 9.10 3.00 -9.33
N SER A 382 9.51 2.74 -10.57
CA SER A 382 10.82 2.13 -10.86
C SER A 382 11.51 2.81 -12.05
N GLU A 383 12.82 2.91 -11.97
CA GLU A 383 13.68 3.51 -13.01
C GLU A 383 14.16 2.47 -14.02
N ASN A 384 14.11 1.18 -13.69
CA ASN A 384 14.52 0.13 -14.60
C ASN A 384 13.38 -0.14 -15.59
N PRO A 385 13.55 0.18 -16.88
CA PRO A 385 12.47 0.08 -17.86
C PRO A 385 11.96 -1.36 -18.07
N LYS A 386 12.73 -2.39 -17.67
CA LYS A 386 12.29 -3.79 -17.74
C LYS A 386 11.25 -4.14 -16.67
N ILE A 387 11.38 -3.55 -15.47
CA ILE A 387 10.50 -3.81 -14.31
C ILE A 387 9.62 -2.60 -13.96
N GLN A 388 9.74 -1.52 -14.73
CA GLN A 388 8.92 -0.33 -14.60
C GLN A 388 7.46 -0.74 -14.86
N PRO A 389 6.56 -0.60 -13.87
CA PRO A 389 5.18 -1.00 -14.07
C PRO A 389 4.60 -0.19 -15.21
N LEU A 390 3.86 -0.84 -16.12
CA LEU A 390 3.33 -0.18 -17.31
C LEU A 390 2.41 1.01 -16.98
N SER A 391 2.02 1.20 -15.69
CA SER A 391 1.45 2.42 -15.06
C SER A 391 1.87 3.78 -15.67
N PHE A 392 3.09 3.90 -16.20
CA PHE A 392 3.57 5.13 -16.84
C PHE A 392 2.95 5.38 -18.23
N VAL A 393 2.60 4.32 -18.96
CA VAL A 393 2.09 4.35 -20.33
C VAL A 393 0.63 3.86 -20.41
N SER A 394 0.24 2.91 -19.55
CA SER A 394 -1.12 2.35 -19.38
C SER A 394 -1.45 2.23 -17.90
N ASP A 395 -2.71 2.07 -17.48
CA ASP A 395 -3.05 2.00 -16.03
C ASP A 395 -2.77 0.62 -15.39
N VAL A 396 -1.68 -0.04 -15.76
CA VAL A 396 -1.28 -1.32 -15.17
C VAL A 396 -0.61 -1.06 -13.82
N LEU A 397 -1.29 -1.48 -12.76
CA LEU A 397 -0.85 -1.31 -11.38
C LEU A 397 0.09 -2.43 -10.92
N HIS A 398 0.69 -2.21 -9.76
CA HIS A 398 1.51 -3.19 -9.06
C HIS A 398 0.75 -3.77 -7.87
N ALA A 399 1.02 -5.04 -7.56
CA ALA A 399 0.44 -5.76 -6.45
C ALA A 399 1.55 -6.35 -5.57
N TRP A 400 1.42 -6.18 -4.26
CA TRP A 400 2.34 -6.72 -3.28
C TRP A 400 1.60 -7.15 -1.99
N PRO A 401 2.10 -8.14 -1.24
CA PRO A 401 1.47 -8.60 -0.01
C PRO A 401 1.84 -7.75 1.21
N GLU A 402 0.93 -7.72 2.17
CA GLU A 402 1.18 -7.39 3.57
C GLU A 402 0.88 -8.59 4.45
N TYR A 403 1.71 -8.83 5.48
CA TYR A 403 1.39 -9.77 6.56
C TYR A 403 1.26 -9.03 7.90
N TRP A 404 0.45 -9.57 8.81
CA TRP A 404 0.28 -9.00 10.15
C TRP A 404 1.38 -9.52 11.07
N ASP A 405 2.21 -8.61 11.58
CA ASP A 405 3.15 -8.91 12.65
C ASP A 405 2.48 -8.65 14.01
N ALA A 406 2.12 -9.73 14.69
CA ALA A 406 1.46 -9.66 15.99
C ALA A 406 2.35 -9.06 17.09
N SER A 407 3.68 -9.20 17.00
CA SER A 407 4.62 -8.68 18.01
C SER A 407 4.74 -7.16 17.93
N ARG A 408 4.72 -6.63 16.70
CA ARG A 408 4.78 -5.19 16.41
C ARG A 408 3.40 -4.54 16.32
N ALA A 409 2.33 -5.35 16.30
CA ALA A 409 0.96 -4.94 16.07
C ALA A 409 0.82 -4.00 14.86
N THR A 410 1.42 -4.41 13.73
CA THR A 410 1.39 -3.66 12.47
C THR A 410 1.35 -4.59 11.27
N TRP A 411 0.77 -4.10 10.18
CA TRP A 411 0.95 -4.70 8.86
C TRP A 411 2.36 -4.38 8.35
N ILE A 412 3.02 -5.40 7.82
CA ILE A 412 4.35 -5.34 7.25
C ILE A 412 4.24 -5.63 5.75
N PRO A 413 4.52 -4.63 4.89
CA PRO A 413 4.56 -4.86 3.47
C PRO A 413 5.86 -5.55 3.07
N VAL A 414 5.76 -6.46 2.13
CA VAL A 414 6.90 -7.11 1.47
C VAL A 414 6.63 -7.19 -0.02
N ASP A 415 7.67 -7.25 -0.85
CA ASP A 415 7.50 -7.40 -2.30
C ASP A 415 8.35 -8.55 -2.87
N PRO A 416 7.76 -9.76 -3.01
CA PRO A 416 8.48 -10.89 -3.59
C PRO A 416 8.70 -10.73 -5.11
N THR A 417 7.91 -9.90 -5.79
CA THR A 417 8.09 -9.62 -7.22
C THR A 417 9.37 -8.84 -7.45
N TRP A 418 9.52 -7.72 -6.75
CA TRP A 418 10.73 -6.89 -6.85
C TRP A 418 11.94 -7.56 -6.22
N GLY A 419 11.75 -8.36 -5.16
CA GLY A 419 12.80 -9.22 -4.64
C GLY A 419 13.41 -10.15 -5.68
N SER A 420 12.57 -10.89 -6.40
CA SER A 420 13.01 -11.83 -7.45
C SER A 420 13.63 -11.12 -8.66
N THR A 421 13.04 -10.00 -9.09
CA THR A 421 13.43 -9.31 -10.34
C THR A 421 14.61 -8.34 -10.18
N SER A 422 14.87 -7.83 -8.98
CA SER A 422 15.97 -6.89 -8.73
C SER A 422 17.18 -7.53 -8.04
N GLY A 423 17.00 -8.66 -7.34
CA GLY A 423 18.04 -9.29 -6.52
C GLY A 423 18.39 -8.51 -5.24
N VAL A 424 17.53 -7.57 -4.85
CA VAL A 424 17.58 -6.86 -3.56
C VAL A 424 16.50 -7.37 -2.63
N ASP A 425 16.79 -7.31 -1.34
CA ASP A 425 15.85 -7.68 -0.30
C ASP A 425 14.67 -6.70 -0.24
N TYR A 426 13.46 -7.20 -0.51
CA TYR A 426 12.19 -6.53 -0.34
C TYR A 426 11.31 -7.15 0.77
N PHE A 427 11.91 -7.95 1.65
CA PHE A 427 11.28 -8.52 2.82
C PHE A 427 11.49 -7.66 4.06
N ASN A 428 12.75 -7.27 4.33
CA ASN A 428 13.08 -6.44 5.49
C ASN A 428 12.88 -4.94 5.24
N LYS A 429 12.73 -4.54 3.97
CA LYS A 429 12.40 -3.19 3.54
C LYS A 429 11.46 -3.26 2.34
N LEU A 430 10.51 -2.33 2.23
CA LEU A 430 9.81 -2.12 0.97
C LEU A 430 10.60 -1.06 0.18
N ASP A 431 10.31 0.22 0.38
CA ASP A 431 11.09 1.40 -0.06
C ASP A 431 10.24 2.67 0.21
N LEU A 432 10.46 3.74 -0.55
CA LEU A 432 9.67 4.97 -0.57
C LEU A 432 8.89 5.18 -1.88
N ARG A 433 8.69 4.13 -2.68
CA ARG A 433 8.19 4.15 -4.06
C ARG A 433 6.82 3.47 -4.22
N HIS A 434 6.34 2.75 -3.21
CA HIS A 434 5.07 2.04 -3.21
C HIS A 434 3.92 2.88 -2.64
N PHE A 435 3.03 3.33 -3.53
CA PHE A 435 1.82 4.07 -3.20
C PHE A 435 0.60 3.15 -3.29
N ALA A 436 0.03 2.78 -2.14
CA ALA A 436 -1.16 1.93 -2.05
C ALA A 436 -2.42 2.69 -2.48
N PHE A 437 -3.20 2.09 -3.40
CA PHE A 437 -4.52 2.62 -3.79
C PHE A 437 -5.65 1.89 -3.08
N VAL A 438 -5.59 0.56 -3.03
CA VAL A 438 -6.59 -0.28 -2.38
C VAL A 438 -5.94 -1.46 -1.66
N ILE A 439 -6.67 -1.98 -0.67
CA ILE A 439 -6.30 -3.09 0.20
C ILE A 439 -7.35 -4.18 0.01
N HIS A 440 -6.92 -5.37 -0.38
CA HIS A 440 -7.77 -6.55 -0.51
C HIS A 440 -7.42 -7.54 0.60
N GLY A 441 -8.21 -7.56 1.67
CA GLY A 441 -8.08 -8.54 2.75
C GLY A 441 -9.25 -9.50 2.76
N LYS A 442 -10.45 -8.96 2.96
CA LYS A 442 -11.71 -9.69 3.03
C LYS A 442 -12.17 -10.23 1.67
N ASN A 443 -11.88 -9.53 0.58
CA ASN A 443 -12.24 -9.96 -0.78
C ASN A 443 -11.06 -9.69 -1.71
N ALA A 444 -10.65 -10.69 -2.50
CA ALA A 444 -9.47 -10.59 -3.36
C ALA A 444 -9.64 -9.67 -4.59
N PHE A 445 -10.87 -9.28 -4.94
CA PHE A 445 -11.16 -8.54 -6.17
C PHE A 445 -11.80 -7.17 -5.96
N THR A 446 -12.32 -6.91 -4.75
CA THR A 446 -13.04 -5.66 -4.45
C THR A 446 -12.58 -5.08 -3.12
N PRO A 447 -12.55 -3.74 -2.99
CA PRO A 447 -12.99 -2.74 -3.98
C PRO A 447 -12.04 -2.60 -5.19
N TYR A 448 -12.55 -2.24 -6.37
CA TYR A 448 -11.68 -2.07 -7.54
C TYR A 448 -10.70 -0.91 -7.35
N SER A 449 -9.48 -1.08 -7.87
CA SER A 449 -8.43 -0.08 -7.79
C SER A 449 -8.64 1.07 -8.80
N ALA A 450 -7.95 2.19 -8.58
CA ALA A 450 -7.96 3.30 -9.51
C ALA A 450 -7.39 2.87 -10.88
N GLY A 451 -7.97 3.34 -11.98
CA GLY A 451 -7.59 2.88 -13.32
C GLY A 451 -8.33 1.64 -13.81
N SER A 452 -9.10 0.93 -12.97
CA SER A 452 -10.00 -0.15 -13.42
C SER A 452 -11.37 0.36 -13.91
N TYR A 453 -11.71 1.62 -13.63
CA TYR A 453 -13.03 2.20 -13.92
C TYR A 453 -13.07 2.85 -15.30
N LYS A 454 -13.21 2.03 -16.34
CA LYS A 454 -13.25 2.45 -17.75
C LYS A 454 -14.67 2.47 -18.32
N LEU A 455 -14.95 3.39 -19.24
CA LEU A 455 -16.16 3.40 -20.07
C LEU A 455 -15.77 3.56 -21.54
N GLY A 456 -16.16 2.60 -22.39
CA GLY A 456 -15.88 2.59 -23.83
C GLY A 456 -14.72 1.67 -24.24
N ASP A 457 -14.49 1.56 -25.55
CA ASP A 457 -13.54 0.60 -26.15
C ASP A 457 -12.10 1.17 -26.28
N ASP A 458 -11.91 2.47 -26.07
CA ASP A 458 -10.60 3.12 -26.18
C ASP A 458 -9.89 3.21 -24.82
N PRO A 459 -8.68 2.63 -24.67
CA PRO A 459 -7.92 2.71 -23.43
C PRO A 459 -7.41 4.13 -23.19
N GLN A 460 -8.10 4.88 -22.33
CA GLN A 460 -7.62 6.17 -21.81
C GLN A 460 -6.74 5.95 -20.58
N LYS A 461 -5.77 6.83 -20.32
CA LYS A 461 -5.01 6.84 -19.07
C LYS A 461 -5.78 7.61 -17.99
N ASP A 462 -5.99 7.01 -16.83
CA ASP A 462 -6.76 7.56 -15.72
C ASP A 462 -5.96 7.71 -14.42
N VAL A 463 -4.78 7.10 -14.34
CA VAL A 463 -3.87 7.20 -13.19
C VAL A 463 -2.70 8.12 -13.54
N PHE A 464 -2.65 9.27 -12.87
CA PHE A 464 -1.55 10.23 -13.02
C PHE A 464 -0.86 10.38 -11.67
N VAL A 465 0.40 9.97 -11.59
CA VAL A 465 1.23 10.07 -10.39
C VAL A 465 2.57 10.68 -10.79
N SER A 466 3.04 11.66 -10.00
CA SER A 466 4.33 12.30 -10.19
C SER A 466 4.92 12.68 -8.84
N PHE A 467 6.23 12.88 -8.78
CA PHE A 467 6.86 13.49 -7.60
C PHE A 467 6.27 14.89 -7.36
N GLY A 468 6.11 15.24 -6.09
CA GLY A 468 5.56 16.53 -5.68
C GLY A 468 6.08 16.94 -4.31
N GLU A 469 5.57 18.05 -3.81
CA GLU A 469 5.89 18.59 -2.48
C GLU A 469 4.68 18.47 -1.54
N LEU A 470 4.92 18.58 -0.23
CA LEU A 470 3.82 18.59 0.74
C LEU A 470 2.88 19.79 0.50
N PRO A 471 1.56 19.61 0.60
CA PRO A 471 0.62 20.70 0.42
C PRO A 471 0.67 21.70 1.57
N ASN A 472 0.27 22.95 1.30
CA ASN A 472 0.19 24.00 2.34
C ASN A 472 -0.84 23.67 3.44
N LYS A 473 -2.02 23.14 3.06
CA LYS A 473 -3.08 22.75 4.00
C LYS A 473 -2.87 21.31 4.46
N ARG A 474 -2.47 21.13 5.73
CA ARG A 474 -2.11 19.82 6.32
C ARG A 474 -2.92 19.45 7.55
N THR A 475 -3.91 20.27 7.90
CA THR A 475 -4.74 20.08 9.09
C THR A 475 -6.21 20.17 8.72
N SER A 476 -7.02 19.41 9.44
CA SER A 476 -8.47 19.43 9.35
C SER A 476 -9.03 19.93 10.67
N SER A 477 -10.15 20.66 10.60
CA SER A 477 -11.05 20.91 11.72
C SER A 477 -12.37 20.22 11.45
N VAL A 478 -13.07 19.84 12.51
CA VAL A 478 -14.39 19.20 12.41
C VAL A 478 -15.47 20.29 12.45
N THR A 479 -16.58 20.09 11.74
CA THR A 479 -17.77 20.93 11.88
C THR A 479 -18.92 20.11 12.45
N ILE A 480 -19.69 20.70 13.37
CA ILE A 480 -20.80 20.03 14.03
C ILE A 480 -22.09 20.73 13.63
N GLN A 481 -23.08 19.97 13.17
CA GLN A 481 -24.40 20.45 12.84
C GLN A 481 -25.45 19.67 13.62
N ALA A 482 -26.43 20.38 14.18
CA ALA A 482 -27.56 19.78 14.88
C ALA A 482 -28.85 20.00 14.09
N SER A 483 -29.65 18.95 13.92
CA SER A 483 -30.97 19.01 13.30
C SER A 483 -32.02 18.37 14.20
N PHE A 484 -33.25 18.88 14.11
CA PHE A 484 -34.37 18.42 14.93
C PHE A 484 -35.38 17.70 14.03
N PRO A 485 -35.45 16.36 14.05
CA PRO A 485 -36.46 15.62 13.29
C PRO A 485 -37.87 16.09 13.69
N LYS A 486 -38.79 16.12 12.71
CA LYS A 486 -40.19 16.58 12.87
C LYS A 486 -41.08 15.60 13.67
N ASN A 487 -40.52 14.88 14.63
CA ASN A 487 -41.25 13.93 15.44
C ASN A 487 -41.75 14.63 16.71
N PHE A 488 -43.06 14.59 16.94
CA PHE A 488 -43.67 15.18 18.11
C PHE A 488 -43.55 14.22 19.30
N PHE A 489 -42.76 14.61 20.30
CA PHE A 489 -42.64 13.90 21.58
C PHE A 489 -42.86 14.90 22.71
N LEU A 490 -43.87 14.67 23.55
CA LEU A 490 -44.23 15.59 24.63
C LEU A 490 -43.15 15.71 25.70
N PHE A 491 -42.48 14.60 26.03
CA PHE A 491 -41.58 14.50 27.19
C PHE A 491 -40.10 14.43 26.84
N SER A 492 -39.74 14.46 25.55
CA SER A 492 -38.35 14.43 25.10
C SER A 492 -38.22 15.08 23.73
N LYS A 493 -37.03 15.54 23.36
CA LYS A 493 -36.73 15.98 21.99
C LYS A 493 -35.58 15.18 21.43
N ASN A 494 -35.80 14.53 20.29
CA ASN A 494 -34.71 13.89 19.56
C ASN A 494 -33.88 14.97 18.86
N VAL A 495 -32.57 14.83 18.93
CA VAL A 495 -31.62 15.67 18.22
C VAL A 495 -30.70 14.77 17.41
N LYS A 496 -30.59 15.06 16.11
CA LYS A 496 -29.64 14.41 15.22
C LYS A 496 -28.42 15.31 15.06
N ILE A 497 -27.25 14.78 15.35
CA ILE A 497 -25.97 15.45 15.21
C ILE A 497 -25.26 14.89 13.98
N THR A 498 -24.74 15.76 13.14
CA THR A 498 -23.82 15.43 12.05
C THR A 498 -22.48 16.08 12.34
N ILE A 499 -21.44 15.26 12.44
CA ILE A 499 -20.05 15.66 12.63
C ILE A 499 -19.33 15.44 11.30
N SER A 500 -18.83 16.52 10.70
CA SER A 500 -18.26 16.49 9.35
C SER A 500 -16.79 16.87 9.38
N ASN A 501 -15.98 16.22 8.55
CA ASN A 501 -14.59 16.61 8.29
C ASN A 501 -14.49 17.29 6.92
N PRO A 502 -14.60 18.62 6.80
CA PRO A 502 -14.43 19.31 5.53
C PRO A 502 -12.96 19.45 5.10
N GLY A 503 -12.00 19.04 5.93
CA GLY A 503 -10.58 19.27 5.69
C GLY A 503 -9.92 18.20 4.80
N PRO A 504 -8.66 18.44 4.40
CA PRO A 504 -7.93 17.61 3.45
C PRO A 504 -7.34 16.33 4.04
N VAL A 505 -7.31 16.19 5.37
CA VAL A 505 -6.70 15.04 6.08
C VAL A 505 -7.70 14.37 7.02
N ALA A 506 -7.51 13.08 7.29
CA ALA A 506 -8.31 12.36 8.28
C ALA A 506 -8.09 12.92 9.69
N VAL A 507 -9.14 12.87 10.50
CA VAL A 507 -9.10 13.17 11.94
C VAL A 507 -9.14 11.85 12.70
N TYR A 508 -8.18 11.63 13.59
CA TYR A 508 -8.01 10.40 14.37
C TYR A 508 -8.43 10.58 15.82
N ASP A 509 -8.74 9.46 16.48
CA ASP A 509 -9.01 9.36 17.91
C ASP A 509 -10.06 10.37 18.41
N LEU A 510 -11.16 10.48 17.67
CA LEU A 510 -12.22 11.44 17.94
C LEU A 510 -13.13 10.93 19.05
N ILE A 511 -13.34 11.75 20.09
CA ILE A 511 -14.22 11.44 21.22
C ILE A 511 -15.25 12.56 21.34
N PRO A 512 -16.37 12.54 20.57
CA PRO A 512 -17.43 13.52 20.71
C PRO A 512 -18.14 13.34 22.05
N GLN A 513 -18.29 14.42 22.78
CA GLN A 513 -18.96 14.47 24.07
C GLN A 513 -20.26 15.26 23.96
N ILE A 514 -21.34 14.67 24.46
CA ILE A 514 -22.63 15.35 24.62
C ILE A 514 -22.76 15.72 26.09
N ILE A 515 -22.84 17.02 26.38
CA ILE A 515 -22.76 17.57 27.73
C ILE A 515 -24.09 18.26 28.07
N PHE A 516 -24.71 17.87 29.19
CA PHE A 516 -25.88 18.52 29.76
C PHE A 516 -25.49 19.18 31.08
N ASP A 517 -25.61 20.51 31.17
CA ASP A 517 -25.29 21.27 32.39
C ASP A 517 -23.96 20.80 33.04
N ASP A 518 -22.88 20.81 32.25
CA ASP A 518 -21.51 20.41 32.61
C ASP A 518 -21.29 18.90 32.90
N LYS A 519 -22.29 18.04 32.65
CA LYS A 519 -22.16 16.58 32.79
C LYS A 519 -22.14 15.88 31.43
N VAL A 520 -21.11 15.06 31.19
CA VAL A 520 -21.04 14.20 30.00
C VAL A 520 -22.11 13.11 30.10
N VAL A 521 -23.05 13.11 29.16
CA VAL A 521 -24.17 12.16 29.09
C VAL A 521 -23.91 11.05 28.09
N SER A 522 -23.18 11.34 27.03
CA SER A 522 -22.80 10.38 26.00
C SER A 522 -21.42 10.71 25.46
N SER A 523 -20.63 9.68 25.21
CA SER A 523 -19.33 9.78 24.59
C SER A 523 -19.10 8.55 23.73
N ASN A 524 -18.87 8.73 22.43
CA ASN A 524 -18.66 7.63 21.49
C ASN A 524 -17.28 7.75 20.86
N TYR A 525 -16.43 6.75 21.04
CA TYR A 525 -15.12 6.76 20.39
C TYR A 525 -15.26 6.49 18.89
N ILE A 526 -14.64 7.34 18.08
CA ILE A 526 -14.57 7.25 16.63
C ILE A 526 -13.09 7.13 16.26
N PRO A 527 -12.61 5.95 15.82
CA PRO A 527 -11.19 5.75 15.52
C PRO A 527 -10.65 6.72 14.47
N GLN A 528 -11.44 6.97 13.43
CA GLN A 528 -11.12 7.96 12.41
C GLN A 528 -12.36 8.53 11.73
N LEU A 529 -12.22 9.78 11.27
CA LEU A 529 -13.15 10.46 10.38
C LEU A 529 -12.37 10.89 9.11
N PRO A 530 -12.49 10.17 7.98
CA PRO A 530 -11.78 10.48 6.75
C PRO A 530 -12.03 11.91 6.23
N PRO A 531 -11.21 12.43 5.30
CA PRO A 531 -11.51 13.67 4.58
C PRO A 531 -12.89 13.61 3.95
N PHE A 532 -13.63 14.72 4.00
CA PHE A 532 -15.00 14.87 3.48
C PHE A 532 -16.05 13.89 4.05
N ALA A 533 -15.71 13.15 5.11
CA ALA A 533 -16.62 12.22 5.78
C ALA A 533 -17.61 12.94 6.71
N ASN A 534 -18.75 12.30 6.92
CA ASN A 534 -19.80 12.67 7.85
C ASN A 534 -20.08 11.50 8.79
N PHE A 535 -20.11 11.78 10.09
CA PHE A 535 -20.56 10.87 11.13
C PHE A 535 -21.87 11.38 11.71
N GLU A 536 -22.89 10.54 11.72
CA GLU A 536 -24.20 10.89 12.27
C GLU A 536 -24.48 10.13 13.56
N THR A 537 -24.95 10.84 14.58
CA THR A 537 -25.44 10.25 15.82
C THR A 537 -26.71 10.96 16.27
N SER A 538 -27.44 10.37 17.21
CA SER A 538 -28.63 10.99 17.76
C SER A 538 -28.73 10.78 19.25
N PHE A 539 -29.31 11.75 19.94
CA PHE A 539 -29.56 11.69 21.38
C PHE A 539 -30.91 12.32 21.71
N LYS A 540 -31.36 12.10 22.95
CA LYS A 540 -32.64 12.63 23.44
C LYS A 540 -32.39 13.64 24.54
N ILE A 541 -32.97 14.83 24.40
CA ILE A 541 -33.08 15.80 25.48
C ILE A 541 -34.31 15.42 26.31
N PRO A 542 -34.15 15.05 27.60
CA PRO A 542 -35.28 14.68 28.44
C PRO A 542 -35.98 15.94 28.96
N TYR A 543 -37.22 16.18 28.57
CA TYR A 543 -38.00 17.29 29.14
C TYR A 543 -38.72 16.86 30.43
N GLY A 544 -39.31 15.66 30.44
CA GLY A 544 -40.20 15.25 31.54
C GLY A 544 -41.42 16.15 31.67
N LEU A 545 -42.17 16.02 32.77
CA LEU A 545 -43.38 16.82 33.02
C LEU A 545 -43.02 18.29 33.30
N LEU A 546 -43.71 19.21 32.65
CA LEU A 546 -43.47 20.66 32.65
C LEU A 546 -42.00 21.03 32.38
N ALA A 547 -41.34 20.26 31.50
CA ALA A 547 -39.92 20.42 31.18
C ALA A 547 -38.97 20.45 32.41
N LYS A 548 -39.35 19.84 33.54
CA LYS A 548 -38.55 19.86 34.79
C LYS A 548 -37.20 19.18 34.65
N LYS A 549 -37.09 18.16 33.80
CA LYS A 549 -35.84 17.41 33.56
C LYS A 549 -35.01 18.02 32.42
N ALA A 550 -35.50 19.09 31.78
CA ALA A 550 -34.83 19.73 30.68
C ALA A 550 -33.52 20.38 31.16
N PRO A 551 -32.37 20.04 30.57
CA PRO A 551 -31.12 20.74 30.86
C PRO A 551 -31.24 22.22 30.49
N THR A 552 -30.46 23.05 31.16
CA THR A 552 -30.36 24.48 30.84
C THR A 552 -29.52 24.72 29.60
N LEU A 553 -28.40 23.99 29.50
CA LEU A 553 -27.46 24.05 28.39
C LEU A 553 -27.15 22.64 27.89
N VAL A 554 -27.19 22.48 26.57
CA VAL A 554 -26.66 21.30 25.89
C VAL A 554 -25.52 21.76 25.01
N SER A 555 -24.31 21.26 25.27
CA SER A 555 -23.17 21.48 24.38
C SER A 555 -22.68 20.16 23.80
N ILE A 556 -22.14 20.24 22.59
CA ILE A 556 -21.45 19.13 21.94
C ILE A 556 -20.05 19.58 21.65
N ASN A 557 -19.08 18.87 22.24
CA ASN A 557 -17.67 19.07 21.96
C ASN A 557 -17.18 17.92 21.08
N ALA A 558 -16.61 18.24 19.93
CA ALA A 558 -15.93 17.27 19.08
C ALA A 558 -14.74 17.96 18.41
N TYR A 559 -13.52 17.52 18.75
CA TYR A 559 -12.25 17.91 18.11
C TYR A 559 -12.11 19.41 17.78
N ARG A 560 -11.72 20.18 18.80
CA ARG A 560 -11.48 21.64 18.71
C ARG A 560 -12.69 22.43 18.22
N SER A 561 -13.90 21.86 18.30
CA SER A 561 -15.15 22.50 17.91
C SER A 561 -16.22 22.21 18.95
N GLU A 562 -16.97 23.25 19.28
CA GLU A 562 -18.06 23.19 20.22
C GLU A 562 -19.28 23.90 19.64
N ILE A 563 -20.46 23.30 19.81
CA ILE A 563 -21.73 23.96 19.51
C ILE A 563 -22.66 23.88 20.71
N PHE A 564 -23.51 24.89 20.85
CA PHE A 564 -24.56 24.94 21.85
C PHE A 564 -25.91 24.69 21.19
N ILE A 565 -26.69 23.79 21.77
CA ILE A 565 -28.03 23.44 21.30
C ILE A 565 -29.06 24.08 22.25
N PRO A 566 -29.97 24.92 21.73
CA PRO A 566 -31.02 25.48 22.55
C PRO A 566 -32.02 24.39 22.94
N THR A 567 -32.30 24.28 24.25
CA THR A 567 -33.22 23.27 24.78
C THR A 567 -34.68 23.63 24.59
N ASN A 568 -35.00 24.89 24.23
CA ASN A 568 -36.36 25.40 24.00
C ASN A 568 -37.34 25.08 25.14
N LYS A 569 -36.87 25.11 26.38
CA LYS A 569 -37.63 24.71 27.58
C LYS A 569 -39.02 25.36 27.65
N ASN A 570 -39.12 26.67 27.43
CA ASN A 570 -40.38 27.41 27.49
C ASN A 570 -41.41 26.92 26.44
N GLN A 571 -40.96 26.66 25.20
CA GLN A 571 -41.84 26.14 24.15
C GLN A 571 -42.38 24.75 24.51
N SER A 572 -41.54 23.90 25.14
CA SER A 572 -41.97 22.59 25.62
C SER A 572 -43.02 22.71 26.74
N ILE A 573 -42.82 23.61 27.71
CA ILE A 573 -43.79 23.87 28.79
C ILE A 573 -45.15 24.28 28.20
N ILE A 574 -45.16 25.25 27.28
CA ILE A 574 -46.38 25.72 26.62
C ILE A 574 -47.07 24.56 25.88
N SER A 575 -46.34 23.78 25.10
CA SER A 575 -46.89 22.64 24.36
C SER A 575 -47.49 21.57 25.27
N GLN A 576 -46.86 21.29 26.42
CA GLN A 576 -47.39 20.32 27.39
C GLN A 576 -48.65 20.84 28.08
N ILE A 577 -48.69 22.12 28.47
CA ILE A 577 -49.88 22.75 29.06
C ILE A 577 -51.04 22.74 28.07
N LEU A 578 -50.81 23.12 26.81
CA LEU A 578 -51.85 23.09 25.77
C LEU A 578 -52.38 21.68 25.52
N THR A 579 -51.50 20.68 25.56
CA THR A 579 -51.89 19.28 25.38
C THR A 579 -52.70 18.76 26.57
N LEU A 580 -52.30 19.11 27.81
CA LEU A 580 -53.04 18.77 29.02
C LEU A 580 -54.41 19.46 29.05
N ALA A 581 -54.48 20.74 28.67
CA ALA A 581 -55.73 21.48 28.57
C ALA A 581 -56.66 20.88 27.50
N PHE A 582 -56.11 20.50 26.35
CA PHE A 582 -56.87 19.82 25.29
C PHE A 582 -57.41 18.45 25.73
N LEU A 583 -56.58 17.65 26.42
CA LEU A 583 -57.03 16.38 27.02
C LEU A 583 -58.12 16.59 28.06
N LEU A 584 -58.00 17.61 28.91
CA LEU A 584 -59.02 17.96 29.89
C LEU A 584 -60.34 18.34 29.21
N ILE A 585 -60.30 19.14 28.15
CA ILE A 585 -61.48 19.49 27.35
C ILE A 585 -62.13 18.24 26.74
N ILE A 586 -61.34 17.31 26.18
CA ILE A 586 -61.86 16.03 25.66
C ILE A 586 -62.54 15.23 26.77
N ILE A 587 -61.94 15.14 27.95
CA ILE A 587 -62.51 14.42 29.09
C ILE A 587 -63.81 15.09 29.54
N ILE A 588 -63.86 16.41 29.64
CA ILE A 588 -65.07 17.16 30.00
C ILE A 588 -66.18 16.91 28.97
N ILE A 589 -65.87 17.00 27.67
CA ILE A 589 -66.82 16.73 26.59
C ILE A 589 -67.31 15.29 26.67
N PHE A 590 -66.41 14.31 26.82
CA PHE A 590 -66.77 12.89 26.92
C PHE A 590 -67.64 12.60 28.15
N THR A 591 -67.29 13.14 29.31
CA THR A 591 -68.09 13.02 30.54
C THR A 591 -69.44 13.71 30.39
N TYR A 592 -69.50 14.89 29.78
CA TYR A 592 -70.75 15.58 29.48
C TYR A 592 -71.65 14.74 28.57
N ILE A 593 -71.11 14.19 27.47
CA ILE A 593 -71.82 13.29 26.56
C ILE A 593 -72.36 12.06 27.30
N ARG A 594 -71.54 11.46 28.18
CA ARG A 594 -71.91 10.26 28.94
C ARG A 594 -73.00 10.54 29.97
N LEU A 595 -72.94 11.69 30.66
CA LEU A 595 -73.90 12.10 31.68
C LEU A 595 -75.23 12.58 31.09
N THR A 596 -75.22 13.18 29.91
CA THR A 596 -76.42 13.71 29.25
C THR A 596 -77.15 12.67 28.39
N HIS A 597 -76.69 11.41 28.35
CA HIS A 597 -77.24 10.34 27.50
C HIS A 597 -77.43 10.75 26.02
N ILE A 598 -76.63 11.69 25.53
CA ILE A 598 -76.72 12.15 24.14
C ILE A 598 -76.23 11.00 23.24
N ARG A 599 -77.17 10.35 22.52
CA ARG A 599 -76.87 9.38 21.46
C ARG A 599 -76.24 10.11 20.26
N ILE A 600 -74.93 10.36 20.33
CA ILE A 600 -74.17 11.02 19.24
C ILE A 600 -74.36 10.28 17.91
N PHE A 601 -74.53 8.96 17.95
CA PHE A 601 -74.77 8.15 16.76
C PHE A 601 -76.09 8.51 16.04
N GLU A 602 -77.13 8.95 16.77
CA GLU A 602 -78.41 9.38 16.15
C GLU A 602 -78.35 10.81 15.60
N ILE A 603 -77.48 11.67 16.15
CA ILE A 603 -77.29 13.05 15.66
C ILE A 603 -76.42 13.07 14.39
N LEU A 604 -75.38 12.23 14.32
CA LEU A 604 -74.56 12.06 13.10
C LEU A 604 -75.35 11.42 11.94
N LEU A 605 -76.33 10.55 12.22
CA LEU A 605 -77.24 9.99 11.21
C LEU A 605 -78.31 10.99 10.73
N LYS A 606 -78.74 11.95 11.58
CA LYS A 606 -79.71 12.99 11.20
C LYS A 606 -79.12 14.15 10.39
N GLN A 607 -77.80 14.33 10.38
CA GLN A 607 -77.10 15.35 9.58
C GLN A 607 -76.47 14.79 8.29
N LYS A 608 -77.21 13.98 7.51
CA LYS A 608 -76.96 13.92 6.06
C LYS A 608 -77.35 15.27 5.46
N PHE A 609 -76.35 16.12 5.25
CA PHE A 609 -76.47 17.39 4.55
C PHE A 609 -77.11 17.20 3.17
N LYS A 610 -78.23 17.90 2.93
CA LYS A 610 -78.75 18.23 1.60
C LYS A 610 -77.70 19.09 0.87
N LEU A 611 -76.97 18.49 -0.06
CA LEU A 611 -76.28 19.22 -1.13
C LEU A 611 -77.22 19.26 -2.34
N SER A 612 -78.15 20.23 -2.34
CA SER A 612 -78.91 20.60 -3.53
C SER A 612 -79.02 22.12 -3.57
N ASN A 613 -78.06 22.77 -4.25
CA ASN A 613 -78.21 23.97 -5.08
C ASN A 613 -76.87 24.69 -5.24
N VAL A 614 -76.04 24.21 -6.17
CA VAL A 614 -75.15 25.10 -6.93
C VAL A 614 -75.28 24.70 -8.40
N ARG A 615 -75.88 25.60 -9.18
CA ARG A 615 -76.08 25.48 -10.64
C ARG A 615 -74.73 25.42 -11.34
N PHE A 616 -74.57 24.40 -12.18
CA PHE A 616 -73.56 24.31 -13.23
C PHE A 616 -73.77 25.46 -14.24
N LEU A 617 -72.84 26.39 -14.32
CA LEU A 617 -72.72 27.32 -15.46
C LEU A 617 -71.75 26.72 -16.49
N LYS A 618 -72.32 26.25 -17.59
CA LYS A 618 -71.63 26.03 -18.87
C LYS A 618 -71.10 27.37 -19.41
N LYS A 619 -69.84 27.40 -19.84
CA LYS A 619 -69.32 28.23 -20.95
C LYS A 619 -67.98 27.61 -21.38
N ASN A 620 -67.97 26.82 -22.44
CA ASN A 620 -67.80 27.17 -23.87
C ASN A 620 -66.34 27.00 -24.30
N LYS A 621 -66.14 25.97 -25.15
CA LYS A 621 -65.11 25.94 -26.17
C LYS A 621 -65.39 27.04 -27.20
N GLY A 622 -64.36 27.77 -27.56
CA GLY A 622 -64.27 28.78 -28.60
C GLY A 622 -62.81 29.18 -28.66
#